data_AF-A0A7S0WGE1-F1
#
_entry.id   AF-A0A7S0WGE1-F1
#
_cell.length_a   1.000
_cell.length_b   1.000
_cell.length_c   1.000
_cell.angle_alpha   90.00
_cell.angle_beta   90.00
_cell.angle_gamma   90.00
#
_symmetry.space_group_name_H-M   'P 1'
#
loop_
_entity.id
_entity.type
_entity.pdbx_description
1 polymer ?
#
loop_
_entity_poly.entity_id
_entity_poly.type
_entity_poly.pdbx_seq_one_letter_code
_entity_poly.pdbx_strand_id
1 'polypeptide(L)'
;HYLMVQGNDLLLNSIEGSYYSLLRYLEWMFTTPVLLILVFQLHGLVCTSSQARYRREMWGIVVADEVMLVTGMLVNDTEGMTRMMLLGASFACFFTIIGTCIGLFREVLDSELTRGDRARFVILAIAKTI
;
A
#
# COMPACT_ATOMS: atom_id res chain seq x y z
N HIS A 1 -14.35 -5.00 -7.09
CA HIS A 1 -15.62 -4.29 -6.77
C HIS A 1 -16.86 -4.69 -7.56
N TYR A 2 -16.93 -4.57 -8.91
CA TYR A 2 -18.17 -4.91 -9.67
C TYR A 2 -18.70 -6.33 -9.42
N LEU A 3 -17.80 -7.31 -9.33
CA LEU A 3 -18.13 -8.71 -9.04
C LEU A 3 -18.68 -8.94 -7.62
N MET A 4 -18.25 -8.15 -6.63
CA MET A 4 -18.76 -8.22 -5.26
C MET A 4 -20.19 -7.68 -5.16
N VAL A 5 -20.48 -6.61 -5.91
CA VAL A 5 -21.82 -6.01 -5.97
C VAL A 5 -22.83 -6.95 -6.67
N GLN A 6 -22.36 -7.76 -7.62
CA GLN A 6 -23.18 -8.78 -8.27
C GLN A 6 -23.45 -10.02 -7.39
N GLY A 7 -22.88 -10.10 -6.19
CA GLY A 7 -23.01 -11.26 -5.31
C GLY A 7 -22.12 -12.46 -5.70
N ASN A 8 -21.25 -12.31 -6.71
CA ASN A 8 -20.21 -13.29 -7.07
C ASN A 8 -18.97 -13.12 -6.18
N ASP A 9 -19.17 -12.75 -4.92
CA ASP A 9 -18.07 -12.63 -3.96
C ASP A 9 -17.62 -14.03 -3.51
N LEU A 10 -16.31 -14.24 -3.46
CA LEU A 10 -15.72 -15.46 -2.92
C LEU A 10 -15.63 -15.32 -1.41
N LEU A 11 -16.78 -15.50 -0.75
CA LEU A 11 -16.88 -15.51 0.70
C LEU A 11 -16.35 -16.85 1.24
N LEU A 12 -15.30 -16.77 2.06
CA LEU A 12 -14.76 -17.89 2.78
C LEU A 12 -15.20 -17.82 4.24
N ASN A 13 -15.46 -19.00 4.82
CA ASN A 13 -15.86 -19.13 6.21
C ASN A 13 -14.60 -19.19 7.08
N SER A 14 -14.48 -18.22 7.99
CA SER A 14 -13.46 -18.20 9.04
C SER A 14 -13.79 -19.23 10.11
N ILE A 15 -12.78 -19.64 10.89
CA ILE A 15 -12.97 -20.58 12.00
C ILE A 15 -13.93 -20.02 13.06
N GLU A 16 -14.02 -18.69 13.20
CA GLU A 16 -14.97 -18.04 14.11
C GLU A 16 -16.42 -18.01 13.60
N GLY A 17 -16.70 -18.61 12.43
CA GLY A 17 -18.01 -18.59 11.78
C GLY A 17 -18.35 -17.27 11.09
N SER A 18 -17.38 -16.36 10.98
CA SER A 18 -17.50 -15.11 10.23
C SER A 18 -17.12 -15.30 8.76
N TYR A 19 -17.74 -14.55 7.86
CA TYR A 19 -17.40 -14.59 6.43
C TYR A 19 -16.44 -13.46 6.07
N TYR A 20 -15.38 -13.78 5.33
CA TYR A 20 -14.48 -12.79 4.74
C TYR A 20 -14.43 -12.92 3.21
N SER A 21 -14.22 -11.80 2.53
CA SER A 21 -14.16 -11.75 1.06
C SER A 21 -12.72 -12.00 0.58
N LEU A 22 -12.46 -13.18 0.00
CA LEU A 22 -11.17 -13.49 -0.63
C LEU A 22 -10.89 -12.55 -1.81
N LEU A 23 -11.94 -12.21 -2.57
CA LEU A 23 -11.81 -11.34 -3.73
C LEU A 23 -11.27 -9.95 -3.33
N ARG A 24 -11.55 -9.50 -2.10
CA ARG A 24 -11.01 -8.26 -1.54
C ARG A 24 -9.53 -8.38 -1.22
N TYR A 25 -9.09 -9.49 -0.64
CA TYR A 25 -7.67 -9.73 -0.40
C TYR A 25 -6.88 -9.79 -1.71
N LEU A 26 -7.42 -10.44 -2.75
CA LEU A 26 -6.82 -10.43 -4.09
C LEU A 26 -6.77 -9.02 -4.69
N GLU A 27 -7.86 -8.25 -4.57
CA GLU A 27 -7.89 -6.85 -5.01
C GLU A 27 -6.77 -6.04 -4.33
N TRP A 28 -6.55 -6.24 -3.02
CA TRP A 28 -5.47 -5.58 -2.28
C TRP A 28 -4.09 -6.06 -2.71
N MET A 29 -3.83 -7.37 -2.79
CA MET A 29 -2.53 -7.92 -3.21
C MET A 29 -2.05 -7.43 -4.59
N PHE A 30 -2.95 -7.03 -5.48
CA PHE A 30 -2.54 -6.44 -6.76
C PHE A 30 -2.45 -4.91 -6.75
N THR A 31 -3.24 -4.24 -5.92
CA THR A 31 -3.35 -2.78 -5.93
C THR A 31 -2.37 -2.10 -4.98
N THR A 32 -2.14 -2.66 -3.79
CA THR A 32 -1.25 -2.09 -2.77
C THR A 32 0.23 -2.03 -3.22
N PRO A 33 0.84 -3.07 -3.82
CA PRO A 33 2.22 -2.97 -4.31
C PRO A 33 2.36 -1.96 -5.44
N VAL A 34 1.35 -1.84 -6.32
CA VAL A 34 1.36 -0.84 -7.40
C VAL A 34 1.34 0.58 -6.84
N LEU A 35 0.49 0.84 -5.85
CA LEU A 35 0.43 2.15 -5.18
C LEU A 35 1.75 2.49 -4.48
N LEU A 36 2.37 1.53 -3.80
CA LEU A 36 3.67 1.71 -3.15
C LEU A 36 4.76 2.05 -4.18
N ILE A 37 4.84 1.31 -5.29
CA ILE A 37 5.78 1.60 -6.36
C ILE A 37 5.58 3.02 -6.91
N LEU A 38 4.34 3.45 -7.11
CA LEU A 38 4.03 4.81 -7.58
C LEU A 38 4.50 5.89 -6.59
N VAL A 39 4.39 5.66 -5.28
CA VAL A 39 4.91 6.59 -4.26
C VAL A 39 6.43 6.73 -4.37
N PHE A 40 7.15 5.61 -4.50
CA PHE A 40 8.61 5.63 -4.68
C PHE A 40 9.02 6.27 -6.01
N GLN A 41 8.25 6.07 -7.08
CA GLN A 41 8.50 6.73 -8.37
C GLN A 41 8.27 8.25 -8.28
N LEU A 42 7.20 8.70 -7.63
CA LEU A 42 6.93 10.12 -7.40
C LEU A 42 8.06 10.76 -6.61
N HIS A 43 8.49 10.12 -5.52
CA HIS A 43 9.63 10.59 -4.74
C HIS A 43 10.91 10.66 -5.57
N GLY A 44 11.22 9.62 -6.36
CA GLY A 44 12.39 9.60 -7.24
C GLY A 44 12.39 10.69 -8.32
N LEU A 45 11.21 11.07 -8.83
CA LEU A 45 11.04 12.16 -9.80
C LEU A 45 11.23 13.54 -9.16
N VAL A 46 10.72 13.72 -7.94
CA VAL A 46 10.70 15.02 -7.26
C VAL A 46 12.01 15.31 -6.52
N CYS A 47 12.57 14.32 -5.84
CA CYS A 47 13.72 14.52 -4.96
C CYS A 47 15.08 14.30 -5.65
N THR A 48 15.11 13.91 -6.94
CA THR A 48 16.31 13.72 -7.81
C THR A 48 17.54 13.10 -7.10
N SER A 49 17.31 12.21 -6.13
CA SER A 49 18.34 11.62 -5.27
C SER A 49 18.74 10.23 -5.76
N SER A 50 19.94 9.79 -5.37
CA SER A 50 20.60 8.54 -5.77
C SER A 50 19.65 7.34 -5.94
N GLN A 51 19.36 7.02 -7.20
CA GLN A 51 18.36 6.04 -7.68
C GLN A 51 18.64 4.57 -7.27
N ALA A 52 19.79 4.26 -6.66
CA ALA A 52 20.18 2.88 -6.34
C ALA A 52 19.70 2.42 -4.96
N ARG A 53 19.69 3.31 -3.96
CA ARG A 53 19.31 2.97 -2.58
C ARG A 53 17.80 2.75 -2.45
N TYR A 54 17.01 3.67 -3.03
CA TYR A 54 15.55 3.64 -2.95
C TYR A 54 14.92 2.45 -3.66
N ARG A 55 15.57 1.86 -4.69
CA ARG A 55 15.05 0.66 -5.34
C ARG A 55 15.05 -0.56 -4.41
N ARG A 56 16.09 -0.74 -3.59
CA ARG A 56 16.12 -1.85 -2.61
C ARG A 56 15.09 -1.64 -1.50
N GLU A 57 14.97 -0.41 -1.01
CA GLU A 57 13.98 -0.06 0.01
C GLU A 57 12.55 -0.25 -0.50
N MET A 58 12.26 0.16 -1.75
CA MET A 58 10.98 -0.08 -2.42
C MET A 58 10.62 -1.57 -2.48
N TRP A 59 11.53 -2.42 -2.96
CA TRP A 59 11.28 -3.87 -3.00
C TRP A 59 11.07 -4.46 -1.60
N GLY A 60 11.81 -4.00 -0.59
CA GLY A 60 11.62 -4.43 0.79
C GLY A 60 10.24 -4.09 1.34
N ILE A 61 9.74 -2.88 1.05
CA ILE A 61 8.41 -2.43 1.48
C ILE A 61 7.30 -3.16 0.72
N VAL A 62 7.45 -3.39 -0.58
CA VAL A 62 6.50 -4.18 -1.39
C VAL A 62 6.40 -5.62 -0.85
N VAL A 63 7.52 -6.26 -0.55
CA VAL A 63 7.51 -7.61 0.04
C VAL A 63 6.87 -7.60 1.43
N ALA A 64 7.16 -6.58 2.25
CA ALA A 64 6.54 -6.44 3.57
C ALA A 64 5.01 -6.25 3.50
N ASP A 65 4.51 -5.58 2.46
CA ASP A 65 3.08 -5.38 2.19
C ASP A 65 2.37 -6.68 1.82
N GLU A 66 2.97 -7.49 0.94
CA GLU A 66 2.45 -8.83 0.63
C GLU A 66 2.45 -9.74 1.85
N VAL A 67 3.52 -9.70 2.65
CA VAL A 67 3.59 -10.46 3.91
C VAL A 67 2.48 -10.02 4.86
N MET A 68 2.24 -8.71 5.03
CA MET A 68 1.18 -8.16 5.87
C MET A 68 -0.20 -8.68 5.45
N LEU A 69 -0.50 -8.70 4.14
CA LEU A 69 -1.77 -9.16 3.60
C LEU A 69 -1.95 -10.66 3.77
N VAL A 70 -0.90 -11.46 3.50
CA VAL A 70 -0.94 -12.91 3.68
C VAL A 70 -1.10 -13.28 5.15
N THR A 71 -0.34 -12.66 6.06
CA THR A 71 -0.49 -12.91 7.50
C THR A 71 -1.84 -12.43 8.02
N GLY A 72 -2.37 -11.32 7.49
CA GLY A 72 -3.70 -10.81 7.81
C GLY A 72 -4.84 -11.72 7.33
N MET A 73 -4.65 -12.40 6.20
CA MET A 73 -5.59 -13.42 5.72
C MET A 73 -5.52 -14.69 6.60
N LEU A 74 -4.31 -15.15 6.94
CA LEU A 74 -4.09 -16.33 7.79
C LEU A 74 -4.62 -16.16 9.22
N VAL A 75 -4.72 -14.91 9.72
CA VAL A 75 -5.38 -14.61 11.01
C VAL A 75 -6.83 -15.08 11.04
N ASN A 76 -7.54 -15.05 9.91
CA ASN A 76 -8.94 -15.50 9.83
C ASN A 76 -9.07 -17.03 9.90
N ASP A 77 -7.99 -17.76 9.60
CA ASP A 77 -7.95 -19.22 9.53
C ASP A 77 -7.11 -19.82 10.68
N THR A 78 -6.79 -19.04 11.71
CA THR A 78 -5.98 -19.51 12.85
C THR A 78 -6.62 -19.14 14.18
N GLU A 79 -6.49 -20.03 15.17
CA GLU A 79 -7.01 -19.84 16.52
C GLU A 79 -5.91 -19.72 17.58
N GLY A 80 -6.25 -19.10 18.71
CA GLY A 80 -5.39 -19.10 19.90
C GLY A 80 -4.15 -18.20 19.78
N MET A 81 -3.00 -18.71 20.23
CA MET A 81 -1.75 -17.94 20.39
C MET A 81 -1.07 -17.61 19.05
N THR A 82 -1.22 -18.47 18.04
CA THR A 82 -0.69 -18.24 16.68
C THR A 82 -1.37 -17.04 16.03
N ARG A 83 -2.68 -16.87 16.25
CA ARG A 83 -3.45 -15.71 15.78
C ARG A 83 -2.87 -14.39 16.30
N MET A 84 -2.54 -14.32 17.60
CA MET A 84 -1.93 -13.11 18.18
C MET A 84 -0.54 -12.83 17.61
N MET A 85 0.26 -13.87 17.36
CA MET A 85 1.58 -13.71 16.74
C MET A 85 1.48 -13.18 15.31
N LEU A 86 0.57 -13.76 14.50
CA LEU A 86 0.34 -13.32 13.12
C LEU A 86 -0.21 -11.90 13.06
N LEU A 87 -1.15 -11.56 13.95
CA LEU A 87 -1.68 -10.21 14.06
C LEU A 87 -0.59 -9.20 14.46
N GLY A 88 0.25 -9.55 15.43
CA GLY A 88 1.39 -8.72 15.83
C GLY A 88 2.39 -8.50 14.69
N ALA A 89 2.68 -9.56 13.91
CA ALA A 89 3.53 -9.46 12.73
C ALA A 89 2.91 -8.55 11.66
N SER A 90 1.62 -8.72 11.35
CA SER A 90 0.88 -7.84 10.43
C SER A 90 0.93 -6.37 10.86
N PHE A 91 0.70 -6.08 12.15
CA PHE A 91 0.78 -4.71 12.66
C PHE A 91 2.20 -4.13 12.55
N ALA A 92 3.24 -4.92 12.84
CA ALA A 92 4.61 -4.47 12.70
C ALA A 92 4.97 -4.13 11.24
N CYS A 93 4.54 -4.96 10.28
CA CYS A 93 4.68 -4.67 8.86
C CYS A 93 3.92 -3.39 8.48
N PHE A 94 2.66 -3.25 8.92
CA PHE A 94 1.85 -2.07 8.66
C PHE A 94 2.52 -0.76 9.16
N PHE A 95 3.00 -0.75 10.41
CA PHE A 95 3.67 0.43 10.96
C PHE A 95 4.97 0.76 10.22
N THR A 96 5.71 -0.26 9.76
CA THR A 96 6.91 -0.07 8.95
C THR A 96 6.58 0.59 7.61
N ILE A 97 5.57 0.08 6.90
CA ILE A 97 5.11 0.63 5.62
C ILE A 97 4.65 2.07 5.78
N ILE A 98 3.78 2.36 6.75
CA ILE A 98 3.27 3.71 7.01
C ILE A 98 4.39 4.66 7.41
N GLY A 99 5.33 4.23 8.26
CA GLY A 99 6.48 5.03 8.66
C GLY A 99 7.34 5.45 7.48
N THR A 100 7.64 4.51 6.57
CA THR A 100 8.39 4.80 5.34
C THR A 100 7.61 5.72 4.41
N CYS A 101 6.31 5.47 4.19
CA CYS A 101 5.47 6.32 3.35
C CYS A 101 5.43 7.77 3.88
N ILE A 102 5.26 7.97 5.19
CA ILE A 102 5.28 9.31 5.80
C ILE A 102 6.62 10.00 5.58
N GLY A 103 7.74 9.27 5.74
CA GLY A 103 9.08 9.80 5.47
C GLY A 103 9.21 10.29 4.02
N LEU A 104 8.84 9.44 3.06
CA LEU A 104 8.88 9.77 1.63
C LEU A 104 7.98 10.98 1.31
N PHE A 105 6.75 11.02 1.82
CA PHE A 105 5.85 12.15 1.58
C PHE A 105 6.36 13.45 2.18
N ARG A 106 6.97 13.41 3.37
CA ARG A 106 7.60 14.60 3.97
C ARG A 106 8.73 15.13 3.10
N GLU A 107 9.61 14.26 2.61
CA GLU A 107 10.70 14.64 1.70
C GLU A 107 10.19 15.20 0.37
N VAL A 108 9.11 14.63 -0.19
CA VAL A 108 8.45 15.16 -1.37
C VAL A 108 7.90 16.57 -1.12
N LEU A 109 7.21 16.77 0.01
CA LEU A 109 6.61 18.06 0.37
C LEU A 109 7.65 19.15 0.66
N ASP A 110 8.81 18.77 1.20
CA ASP A 110 9.89 19.69 1.54
C ASP A 110 10.80 20.02 0.34
N SER A 111 10.69 19.27 -0.75
CA SER A 111 11.49 19.50 -1.95
C SER A 111 11.21 20.88 -2.57
N GLU A 112 12.28 21.57 -3.00
CA GLU A 112 12.19 22.90 -3.61
C GLU A 112 11.39 22.91 -4.94
N LEU A 113 11.28 21.76 -5.61
CA LEU A 113 10.43 21.58 -6.80
C LEU A 113 8.97 21.91 -6.52
N THR A 114 8.46 21.68 -5.29
CA THR A 114 7.09 22.03 -4.91
C THR A 114 6.81 23.54 -4.87
N ARG A 115 7.84 24.40 -4.78
CA ARG A 115 7.67 25.87 -4.88
C ARG A 115 7.55 26.35 -6.33
N GLY A 116 8.24 25.71 -7.28
CA GLY A 116 8.15 26.02 -8.71
C GLY A 116 6.99 25.31 -9.43
N ASP A 117 6.70 24.06 -9.07
CA ASP A 117 5.71 23.22 -9.76
C ASP A 117 4.26 23.46 -9.34
N ARG A 118 3.98 24.19 -8.25
CA ARG A 118 2.61 24.66 -7.98
C ARG A 118 2.02 25.42 -9.18
N ALA A 119 2.84 26.19 -9.89
CA ALA A 119 2.41 26.88 -11.11
C ALA A 119 2.18 25.91 -12.28
N ARG A 120 3.04 24.90 -12.46
CA ARG A 120 2.89 23.90 -13.53
C ARG A 120 1.73 22.94 -13.32
N PHE A 121 1.49 22.47 -12.09
CA PHE A 121 0.34 21.64 -11.75
C PHE A 121 -0.99 22.41 -11.86
N VAL A 122 -1.03 23.71 -11.51
CA VAL A 122 -2.20 24.56 -11.75
C VAL A 122 -2.46 24.75 -13.25
N ILE A 123 -1.43 25.00 -14.05
CA ILE A 123 -1.56 25.11 -15.51
C ILE A 123 -2.03 23.78 -16.13
N LEU A 124 -1.51 22.63 -15.68
CA LEU A 124 -1.94 21.32 -16.14
C LEU A 124 -3.37 20.97 -15.68
N ALA A 125 -3.78 21.40 -14.48
CA ALA A 125 -5.14 21.23 -14.00
C ALA A 125 -6.15 22.08 -14.78
N ILE A 126 -5.78 23.33 -15.14
CA ILE A 126 -6.58 24.20 -16.01
C ILE A 126 -6.64 23.64 -17.44
N ALA A 127 -5.52 23.14 -17.98
CA ALA A 127 -5.47 22.55 -19.32
C ALA A 127 -6.23 21.22 -19.44
N LYS A 128 -6.51 20.53 -18.32
CA LYS A 128 -7.32 19.30 -18.29
C LYS A 128 -8.81 19.57 -18.02
N THR A 129 -9.18 20.80 -17.67
CA THR A 129 -10.57 21.22 -17.40
C THR A 129 -11.21 22.02 -18.54
N ILE A 130 -10.47 22.27 -19.63
CA ILE A 130 -10.98 22.73 -20.93
C ILE A 130 -10.99 21.53 -21.87
#